data_AF-A0A662HJJ4-F1
#
_entry.id   AF-A0A662HJJ4-F1
#
_cell.length_a   1.000
_cell.length_b   1.000
_cell.length_c   1.000
_cell.angle_alpha   90.00
_cell.angle_beta   90.00
_cell.angle_gamma   90.00
#
_symmetry.space_group_name_H-M   'P 1'
#
loop_
_entity.id
_entity.type
_entity.pdbx_description
1 polymer ?
#
loop_
_entity_poly.entity_id
_entity_poly.type
_entity_poly.pdbx_seq_one_letter_code
_entity_poly.pdbx_strand_id
1 'polypeptide(L)'
;MKIGVLGVVRLLVASDIHGSIEAVKSLIRDIKERELEIDIIILAGDLGSPQDEERLRSVLEELSSLEVKTLYIKGNWDIGSKEYSSKNIINLDNNGPFKLEDIIIVGHSETYKPYPIENRKVVLVTHYPPYGILDRGFKYTPYKRGSHTGLMIINKLVEKYSPIIHVFGHAHKCGGLTLPLNKVLYINTARLDRFTKEGKCIGNYVYIKIEDRITISHYYINGYKKACSRCGKEVLMPPSWNVCKECMMKDELHTENLMDKSIKEFSIKVHYSDDVTELSEKPDISLRTIRNQTIMREYLEDYIKEFVYELLKKRHKYVIFIPREGIPSFIPCPAIKEQAEPFVVQLFKCRKCKGIENSPSCTFYKVLLKHKLELVWAFDDQHGKAEGYIVVFRKSTSKFSKNIINDFSRMGYNTIEVIFPQL
;
A
#
# COMPACT_ATOMS: atom_id res chain seq x y z
N MET A 1 -11.57 -20.40 9.32
CA MET A 1 -10.62 -20.85 10.36
C MET A 1 -11.43 -21.26 11.57
N LYS A 2 -11.14 -22.41 12.22
CA LYS A 2 -11.76 -22.72 13.52
C LYS A 2 -11.08 -21.89 14.60
N ILE A 3 -11.83 -21.20 15.44
CA ILE A 3 -11.34 -20.27 16.46
C ILE A 3 -12.04 -20.64 17.76
N GLY A 4 -11.34 -21.12 18.79
CA GLY A 4 -11.98 -21.49 20.06
C GLY A 4 -12.40 -20.25 20.85
N VAL A 5 -13.53 -19.62 20.51
CA VAL A 5 -14.13 -18.48 21.23
C VAL A 5 -15.26 -19.03 22.10
N LEU A 6 -15.37 -18.57 23.35
CA LEU A 6 -16.43 -19.00 24.29
C LEU A 6 -17.77 -18.26 24.06
N GLY A 7 -17.80 -17.24 23.20
CA GLY A 7 -18.95 -16.39 22.88
C GLY A 7 -19.01 -15.96 21.41
N VAL A 8 -20.11 -15.29 21.02
CA VAL A 8 -20.32 -14.72 19.69
C VAL A 8 -20.00 -13.23 19.74
N VAL A 9 -19.00 -12.78 18.99
CA VAL A 9 -18.64 -11.36 18.85
C VAL A 9 -19.07 -10.83 17.49
N ARG A 10 -19.83 -9.73 17.46
CA ARG A 10 -20.40 -9.08 16.28
C ARG A 10 -19.79 -7.68 16.11
N LEU A 11 -18.97 -7.51 15.08
CA LEU A 11 -18.32 -6.24 14.77
C LEU A 11 -18.95 -5.63 13.53
N LEU A 12 -19.30 -4.34 13.59
CA LEU A 12 -19.57 -3.54 12.40
C LEU A 12 -18.36 -2.67 12.10
N VAL A 13 -17.87 -2.71 10.86
CA VAL A 13 -16.65 -2.01 10.45
C VAL A 13 -16.96 -1.09 9.27
N ALA A 14 -16.51 0.17 9.35
CA ALA A 14 -16.65 1.16 8.27
C ALA A 14 -15.43 2.10 8.23
N SER A 15 -15.24 2.84 7.13
CA SER A 15 -14.22 3.89 7.01
C SER A 15 -14.56 4.87 5.88
N ASP A 16 -13.75 5.93 5.75
CA ASP A 16 -13.85 6.89 4.64
C ASP A 16 -15.26 7.49 4.56
N ILE A 17 -15.68 8.10 5.68
CA ILE A 17 -16.93 8.85 5.83
C ILE A 17 -16.76 10.27 5.29
N HIS A 18 -15.53 10.82 5.38
CA HIS A 18 -15.15 12.16 4.92
C HIS A 18 -16.10 13.26 5.41
N GLY A 19 -16.54 13.16 6.67
CA GLY A 19 -17.44 14.10 7.29
C GLY A 19 -18.89 14.03 6.81
N SER A 20 -19.30 13.00 6.07
CA SER A 20 -20.68 12.89 5.59
C SER A 20 -21.64 12.40 6.67
N ILE A 21 -22.31 13.34 7.34
CA ILE A 21 -23.38 13.04 8.32
C ILE A 21 -24.54 12.28 7.66
N GLU A 22 -24.84 12.55 6.39
CA GLU A 22 -25.91 11.84 5.68
C GLU A 22 -25.56 10.36 5.45
N ALA A 23 -24.28 10.05 5.19
CA ALA A 23 -23.83 8.67 5.08
C ALA A 23 -23.98 7.93 6.41
N VAL A 24 -23.69 8.59 7.53
CA VAL A 24 -23.89 8.06 8.88
C VAL A 24 -25.37 7.79 9.16
N LYS A 25 -26.25 8.75 8.87
CA LYS A 25 -27.70 8.59 9.03
C LYS A 25 -28.24 7.43 8.18
N SER A 26 -27.73 7.30 6.97
CA SER A 26 -28.08 6.20 6.06
C SER A 26 -27.59 4.84 6.59
N LEU A 27 -26.38 4.79 7.17
CA LEU A 27 -25.85 3.59 7.83
C LEU A 27 -26.72 3.19 9.03
N ILE A 28 -27.06 4.13 9.92
CA ILE A 28 -27.92 3.88 11.09
C ILE A 28 -29.27 3.31 10.66
N ARG A 29 -29.88 3.88 9.60
CA ARG A 29 -31.14 3.39 9.05
C ARG A 29 -31.00 1.96 8.50
N ASP A 30 -29.99 1.71 7.69
CA ASP A 30 -29.75 0.38 7.08
C ASP A 30 -29.44 -0.70 8.16
N ILE A 31 -28.73 -0.33 9.24
CA ILE A 31 -28.52 -1.22 10.41
C ILE A 31 -29.85 -1.60 11.06
N LYS A 32 -30.73 -0.61 11.32
CA LYS A 32 -32.04 -0.82 11.95
C LYS A 32 -32.97 -1.65 11.08
N GLU A 33 -33.05 -1.33 9.78
CA GLU A 33 -33.89 -2.05 8.81
C GLU A 33 -33.45 -3.52 8.64
N ARG A 34 -32.16 -3.81 8.82
CA ARG A 34 -31.61 -5.16 8.76
C ARG A 34 -31.61 -5.90 10.09
N GLU A 35 -32.03 -5.23 11.16
CA GLU A 35 -32.06 -5.78 12.53
C GLU A 35 -30.70 -6.35 12.97
N LEU A 36 -29.60 -5.65 12.62
CA LEU A 36 -28.26 -6.12 12.95
C LEU A 36 -27.95 -5.92 14.44
N GLU A 37 -27.69 -7.01 15.15
CA GLU A 37 -27.10 -6.99 16.48
C GLU A 37 -25.60 -6.65 16.38
N ILE A 38 -25.12 -5.68 17.15
CA ILE A 38 -23.72 -5.20 17.08
C ILE A 38 -23.18 -5.07 18.50
N ASP A 39 -22.04 -5.70 18.76
CA ASP A 39 -21.34 -5.59 20.04
C ASP A 39 -20.38 -4.40 20.04
N ILE A 40 -19.67 -4.18 18.93
CA ILE A 40 -18.72 -3.08 18.73
C ILE A 40 -18.80 -2.53 17.30
N ILE A 41 -18.72 -1.20 17.16
CA ILE A 41 -18.47 -0.51 15.89
C ILE A 41 -16.98 -0.18 15.80
N ILE A 42 -16.34 -0.43 14.66
CA ILE A 42 -14.95 -0.09 14.38
C ILE A 42 -14.90 0.86 13.18
N LEU A 43 -14.28 2.02 13.35
CA LEU A 43 -14.10 3.02 12.29
C LEU A 43 -12.62 3.16 11.91
N ALA A 44 -12.25 2.71 10.71
CA ALA A 44 -10.86 2.63 10.26
C ALA A 44 -10.36 3.93 9.56
N GLY A 45 -10.65 5.08 10.16
CA GLY A 45 -10.15 6.40 9.73
C GLY A 45 -10.91 7.07 8.58
N ASP A 46 -10.50 8.31 8.31
CA ASP A 46 -11.11 9.25 7.36
C ASP A 46 -12.58 9.56 7.72
N LEU A 47 -12.79 9.99 8.97
CA LEU A 47 -14.12 10.19 9.55
C LEU A 47 -14.62 11.63 9.40
N GLY A 48 -13.75 12.60 9.66
CA GLY A 48 -13.99 14.03 9.63
C GLY A 48 -13.62 14.68 8.30
N SER A 49 -13.19 15.93 8.37
CA SER A 49 -12.76 16.73 7.21
C SER A 49 -11.54 17.58 7.57
N PRO A 50 -10.52 17.69 6.69
CA PRO A 50 -9.38 18.57 6.91
C PRO A 50 -9.74 20.05 7.04
N GLN A 51 -10.94 20.44 6.59
CA GLN A 51 -11.38 21.84 6.64
C GLN A 51 -12.20 22.19 7.89
N ASP A 52 -12.56 21.20 8.72
CA ASP A 52 -13.43 21.40 9.88
C ASP A 52 -13.01 20.47 11.03
N GLU A 53 -12.38 21.08 12.03
CA GLU A 53 -11.81 20.38 13.19
C GLU A 53 -12.86 19.69 14.10
N GLU A 54 -14.13 20.12 14.05
CA GLU A 54 -15.25 19.54 14.82
C GLU A 54 -16.02 18.46 14.04
N ARG A 55 -15.72 18.31 12.74
CA ARG A 55 -16.48 17.41 11.86
C ARG A 55 -16.40 15.96 12.29
N LEU A 56 -15.22 15.52 12.71
CA LEU A 56 -14.99 14.17 13.26
C LEU A 56 -15.90 13.92 14.47
N ARG A 57 -15.97 14.89 15.39
CA ARG A 57 -16.84 14.80 16.57
C ARG A 57 -18.31 14.69 16.17
N SER A 58 -18.77 15.51 15.22
CA SER A 58 -20.17 15.47 14.75
C SER A 58 -20.54 14.12 14.15
N VAL A 59 -19.64 13.50 13.38
CA VAL A 59 -19.83 12.14 12.82
C VAL A 59 -19.94 11.09 13.92
N LEU A 60 -19.04 11.15 14.92
CA LEU A 60 -19.03 10.21 16.03
C LEU A 60 -20.24 10.37 16.96
N GLU A 61 -20.69 11.60 17.19
CA GLU A 61 -21.89 11.89 18.00
C GLU A 61 -23.17 11.41 17.30
N GLU A 62 -23.30 11.55 15.98
CA GLU A 62 -24.44 11.00 15.24
C GLU A 62 -24.50 9.46 15.37
N LEU A 63 -23.35 8.77 15.25
CA LEU A 63 -23.26 7.31 15.45
C LEU A 63 -23.58 6.88 16.89
N SER A 64 -23.34 7.74 17.88
CA SER A 64 -23.59 7.43 19.30
C SER A 64 -25.07 7.15 19.60
N SER A 65 -25.99 7.57 18.72
CA SER A 65 -27.42 7.27 18.81
C SER A 65 -27.78 5.77 18.70
N LEU A 66 -26.82 4.93 18.28
CA LEU A 66 -26.97 3.48 18.31
C LEU A 66 -26.74 2.89 19.71
N GLU A 67 -26.19 3.67 20.65
CA GLU A 67 -25.81 3.23 22.00
C GLU A 67 -24.81 2.05 22.03
N VAL A 68 -24.15 1.78 20.90
CA VAL A 68 -23.11 0.76 20.76
C VAL A 68 -21.73 1.40 20.96
N LYS A 69 -20.85 0.68 21.65
CA LYS A 69 -19.46 1.14 21.82
C LYS A 69 -18.75 1.20 20.48
N THR A 70 -18.19 2.36 20.18
CA THR A 70 -17.50 2.69 18.93
C THR A 70 -16.01 2.89 19.20
N LEU A 71 -15.19 2.12 18.50
CA LEU A 71 -13.74 2.24 18.48
C LEU A 71 -13.34 2.89 17.16
N TYR A 72 -12.42 3.84 17.19
CA TYR A 72 -11.95 4.47 15.96
C TYR A 72 -10.46 4.75 15.99
N ILE A 73 -9.89 4.90 14.79
CA ILE A 73 -8.57 5.49 14.57
C ILE A 73 -8.73 6.66 13.61
N LYS A 74 -7.73 7.54 13.55
CA LYS A 74 -7.68 8.62 12.55
C LYS A 74 -7.21 8.11 11.17
N GLY A 75 -7.55 8.86 10.13
CA GLY A 75 -7.00 8.76 8.78
C GLY A 75 -6.41 10.09 8.33
N ASN A 76 -6.01 10.18 7.06
CA ASN A 76 -5.41 11.40 6.53
C ASN A 76 -6.42 12.56 6.35
N TRP A 77 -7.72 12.29 6.30
CA TRP A 77 -8.78 13.31 6.33
C TRP A 77 -9.09 13.83 7.74
N ASP A 78 -8.58 13.16 8.77
CA ASP A 78 -8.78 13.57 10.16
C ASP A 78 -7.66 14.50 10.65
N ILE A 79 -6.76 14.92 9.76
CA ILE A 79 -5.69 15.86 10.09
C ILE A 79 -6.29 17.18 10.59
N GLY A 80 -5.80 17.67 11.71
CA GLY A 80 -6.34 18.86 12.38
C GLY A 80 -7.65 18.64 13.15
N SER A 81 -8.28 17.46 13.06
CA SER A 81 -9.46 17.16 13.88
C SER A 81 -9.10 17.10 15.37
N LYS A 82 -9.92 17.74 16.21
CA LYS A 82 -9.78 17.63 17.66
C LYS A 82 -10.01 16.19 18.09
N GLU A 83 -9.18 15.74 19.02
CA GLU A 83 -9.40 14.43 19.63
C GLU A 83 -10.74 14.42 20.36
N TYR A 84 -11.51 13.35 20.14
CA TYR A 84 -12.79 13.15 20.78
C TYR A 84 -12.88 11.75 21.37
N SER A 85 -13.17 11.64 22.66
CA SER A 85 -13.46 10.38 23.32
C SER A 85 -14.57 10.59 24.34
N SER A 86 -15.36 9.55 24.55
CA SER A 86 -16.44 9.52 25.54
C SER A 86 -16.56 8.10 26.12
N LYS A 87 -17.50 7.86 27.05
CA LYS A 87 -17.70 6.53 27.66
C LYS A 87 -17.89 5.41 26.62
N ASN A 88 -18.55 5.73 25.50
CA ASN A 88 -18.87 4.79 24.44
C ASN A 88 -18.05 5.01 23.16
N ILE A 89 -17.16 6.01 23.10
CA ILE A 89 -16.38 6.34 21.91
C ILE A 89 -14.91 6.39 22.30
N ILE A 90 -14.11 5.48 21.73
CA ILE A 90 -12.72 5.29 22.13
C ILE A 90 -11.82 5.48 20.90
N ASN A 91 -10.92 6.45 20.97
CA ASN A 91 -9.82 6.58 20.03
C ASN A 91 -8.73 5.54 20.35
N LEU A 92 -8.56 4.54 19.49
CA LEU A 92 -7.57 3.46 19.67
C LEU A 92 -6.13 3.93 19.51
N ASP A 93 -5.88 5.07 18.87
CA ASP A 93 -4.52 5.58 18.72
C ASP A 93 -3.91 5.99 20.07
N ASN A 94 -4.73 6.56 20.95
CA ASN A 94 -4.29 7.09 22.25
C ASN A 94 -4.77 6.27 23.45
N ASN A 95 -5.85 5.50 23.29
CA ASN A 95 -6.49 4.72 24.36
C ASN A 95 -6.54 3.22 24.05
N GLY A 96 -5.86 2.77 22.99
CA GLY A 96 -5.71 1.36 22.65
C GLY A 96 -4.57 0.67 23.40
N PRO A 97 -4.47 -0.66 23.31
CA PRO A 97 -5.39 -1.57 22.63
C PRO A 97 -6.66 -1.86 23.45
N PHE A 98 -7.77 -2.18 22.78
CA PHE A 98 -9.05 -2.49 23.45
C PHE A 98 -9.26 -4.00 23.60
N LYS A 99 -9.59 -4.46 24.81
CA LYS A 99 -9.81 -5.89 25.10
C LYS A 99 -11.31 -6.20 25.08
N LEU A 100 -11.69 -7.25 24.37
CA LEU A 100 -13.05 -7.78 24.33
C LEU A 100 -12.97 -9.31 24.39
N GLU A 101 -13.38 -9.90 25.52
CA GLU A 101 -13.25 -11.33 25.78
C GLU A 101 -11.80 -11.83 25.55
N ASP A 102 -11.60 -12.75 24.61
CA ASP A 102 -10.30 -13.30 24.19
C ASP A 102 -9.71 -12.60 22.95
N ILE A 103 -10.41 -11.58 22.44
CA ILE A 103 -10.01 -10.73 21.33
C ILE A 103 -9.35 -9.45 21.86
N ILE A 104 -8.34 -8.99 21.14
CA ILE A 104 -7.75 -7.67 21.34
C ILE A 104 -7.79 -6.88 20.04
N ILE A 105 -8.38 -5.69 20.09
CA ILE A 105 -8.51 -4.78 18.95
C ILE A 105 -7.42 -3.72 19.07
N VAL A 106 -6.58 -3.62 18.04
CA VAL A 106 -5.38 -2.79 18.02
C VAL A 106 -5.47 -1.79 16.88
N GLY A 107 -5.36 -0.51 17.18
CA GLY A 107 -5.41 0.57 16.19
C GLY A 107 -4.04 1.20 15.94
N HIS A 108 -3.74 1.51 14.68
CA HIS A 108 -2.62 2.37 14.30
C HIS A 108 -3.01 3.30 13.13
N SER A 109 -3.09 4.62 13.39
CA SER A 109 -3.24 5.65 12.35
C SER A 109 -1.92 6.35 12.00
N GLU A 110 -1.31 7.00 12.99
CA GLU A 110 -0.18 7.93 12.84
C GLU A 110 1.13 7.30 13.33
N THR A 111 1.07 6.58 14.46
CA THR A 111 2.24 5.89 15.02
C THR A 111 2.14 4.39 14.81
N TYR A 112 3.19 3.81 14.23
CA TYR A 112 3.26 2.37 13.95
C TYR A 112 4.13 1.62 14.96
N LYS A 113 4.25 2.14 16.18
CA LYS A 113 4.99 1.46 17.25
C LYS A 113 4.12 0.34 17.82
N PRO A 114 4.55 -0.93 17.76
CA PRO A 114 3.71 -2.02 18.26
C PRO A 114 3.47 -1.95 19.77
N TYR A 115 2.25 -2.29 20.19
CA TYR A 115 1.90 -2.53 21.58
C TYR A 115 2.46 -3.89 22.04
N PRO A 116 2.89 -4.00 23.31
CA PRO A 116 3.19 -5.29 23.91
C PRO A 116 1.87 -6.04 24.17
N ILE A 117 1.64 -7.13 23.43
CA ILE A 117 0.40 -7.90 23.49
C ILE A 117 0.74 -9.37 23.78
N GLU A 118 0.07 -9.94 24.77
CA GLU A 118 0.15 -11.37 25.11
C GLU A 118 -0.70 -12.21 24.13
N ASN A 119 -0.44 -13.51 24.08
CA ASN A 119 -0.96 -14.48 23.11
C ASN A 119 -2.51 -14.54 23.04
N ARG A 120 -3.12 -13.58 22.32
CA ARG A 120 -4.56 -13.39 22.13
C ARG A 120 -4.89 -13.24 20.65
N LYS A 121 -6.17 -13.35 20.32
CA LYS A 121 -6.66 -13.15 18.95
C LYS A 121 -6.67 -11.67 18.62
N VAL A 122 -5.78 -11.24 17.73
CA VAL A 122 -5.67 -9.82 17.36
C VAL A 122 -6.58 -9.49 16.18
N VAL A 123 -7.37 -8.42 16.34
CA VAL A 123 -8.00 -7.67 15.25
C VAL A 123 -7.20 -6.38 15.07
N LEU A 124 -6.47 -6.30 13.97
CA LEU A 124 -5.67 -5.12 13.64
C LEU A 124 -6.53 -4.13 12.85
N VAL A 125 -6.46 -2.85 13.20
CA VAL A 125 -7.15 -1.74 12.54
C VAL A 125 -6.10 -0.72 12.12
N THR A 126 -6.02 -0.43 10.84
CA THR A 126 -5.12 0.62 10.31
C THR A 126 -5.89 1.44 9.29
N HIS A 127 -5.56 2.72 9.12
CA HIS A 127 -6.23 3.47 8.06
C HIS A 127 -5.66 3.07 6.69
N TYR A 128 -4.34 3.14 6.56
CA TYR A 128 -3.64 2.69 5.37
C TYR A 128 -3.61 1.16 5.26
N PRO A 129 -3.78 0.60 4.04
CA PRO A 129 -3.61 -0.83 3.79
C PRO A 129 -2.13 -1.27 3.92
N PRO A 130 -1.87 -2.58 4.09
CA PRO A 130 -0.54 -3.14 3.84
C PRO A 130 -0.15 -2.95 2.38
N TYR A 131 1.14 -2.77 2.11
CA TYR A 131 1.63 -2.71 0.73
C TYR A 131 1.26 -4.01 0.00
N GLY A 132 0.63 -3.87 -1.17
CA GLY A 132 0.32 -4.97 -2.08
C GLY A 132 -0.91 -5.80 -1.69
N ILE A 133 -1.63 -5.42 -0.63
CA ILE A 133 -2.85 -6.10 -0.17
C ILE A 133 -4.01 -5.11 -0.24
N LEU A 134 -4.90 -5.32 -1.24
CA LEU A 134 -6.12 -4.51 -1.43
C LEU A 134 -5.84 -2.99 -1.40
N ASP A 135 -4.70 -2.57 -1.96
CA ASP A 135 -4.14 -1.23 -1.83
C ASP A 135 -4.04 -0.48 -3.16
N ARG A 136 -4.86 -0.89 -4.14
CA ARG A 136 -4.82 -0.33 -5.49
C ARG A 136 -5.19 1.15 -5.48
N GLY A 137 -4.23 1.99 -5.80
CA GLY A 137 -4.39 3.44 -5.91
C GLY A 137 -3.09 4.07 -6.40
N PHE A 138 -3.09 5.37 -6.72
CA PHE A 138 -1.86 6.03 -7.16
C PHE A 138 -1.16 6.68 -5.97
N LYS A 139 0.11 6.35 -5.76
CA LYS A 139 0.98 7.01 -4.78
C LYS A 139 2.17 7.65 -5.48
N TYR A 140 2.37 8.94 -5.20
CA TYR A 140 3.51 9.72 -5.67
C TYR A 140 4.41 10.03 -4.48
N THR A 141 5.67 9.62 -4.57
CA THR A 141 6.75 10.02 -3.67
C THR A 141 7.95 10.45 -4.53
N PRO A 142 8.98 11.09 -3.95
CA PRO A 142 10.19 11.47 -4.70
C PRO A 142 10.90 10.30 -5.41
N TYR A 143 10.73 9.07 -4.93
CA TYR A 143 11.40 7.88 -5.43
C TYR A 143 10.45 6.81 -6.01
N LYS A 144 9.13 6.96 -5.82
CA LYS A 144 8.10 6.00 -6.27
C LYS A 144 6.95 6.68 -6.98
N ARG A 145 6.63 6.18 -8.16
CA ARG A 145 5.34 6.40 -8.84
C ARG A 145 4.73 5.03 -9.11
N GLY A 146 3.71 4.65 -8.33
CA GLY A 146 3.21 3.28 -8.36
C GLY A 146 1.71 3.16 -8.08
N SER A 147 1.19 1.96 -8.32
CA SER A 147 -0.23 1.58 -8.17
C SER A 147 -0.59 1.07 -6.78
N HIS A 148 0.30 1.25 -5.80
CA HIS A 148 0.17 0.78 -4.42
C HIS A 148 0.20 1.96 -3.46
N THR A 149 -0.93 2.23 -2.81
CA THR A 149 -1.04 3.23 -1.74
C THR A 149 -0.70 2.68 -0.36
N GLY A 150 -0.59 1.36 -0.23
CA GLY A 150 -0.26 0.70 1.01
C GLY A 150 1.14 1.02 1.51
N LEU A 151 1.34 0.79 2.81
CA LEU A 151 2.59 1.12 3.49
C LEU A 151 3.31 -0.16 3.93
N MET A 152 4.61 -0.23 3.66
CA MET A 152 5.44 -1.38 4.04
C MET A 152 5.54 -1.60 5.54
N ILE A 153 5.46 -0.52 6.34
CA ILE A 153 5.44 -0.61 7.81
C ILE A 153 4.23 -1.39 8.34
N ILE A 154 3.10 -1.35 7.64
CA ILE A 154 1.90 -2.10 8.01
C ILE A 154 2.11 -3.60 7.79
N ASN A 155 2.85 -4.01 6.75
CA ASN A 155 3.27 -5.40 6.59
C ASN A 155 4.07 -5.90 7.81
N LYS A 156 4.93 -5.05 8.40
CA LYS A 156 5.68 -5.38 9.62
C LYS A 156 4.78 -5.48 10.85
N LEU A 157 3.77 -4.62 10.98
CA LEU A 157 2.77 -4.73 12.04
C LEU A 157 1.99 -6.03 11.97
N VAL A 158 1.58 -6.43 10.76
CA VAL A 158 0.89 -7.70 10.55
C VAL A 158 1.78 -8.88 10.95
N GLU A 159 3.07 -8.86 10.61
CA GLU A 159 4.00 -9.91 11.08
C GLU A 159 4.11 -9.92 12.60
N LYS A 160 4.26 -8.74 13.21
CA LYS A 160 4.45 -8.59 14.65
C LYS A 160 3.25 -9.09 15.45
N TYR A 161 2.03 -8.80 14.99
CA TYR A 161 0.81 -9.15 15.70
C TYR A 161 0.21 -10.49 15.28
N SER A 162 0.52 -10.97 14.06
CA SER A 162 -0.11 -12.16 13.45
C SER A 162 -1.65 -12.16 13.61
N PRO A 163 -2.35 -11.11 13.15
CA PRO A 163 -3.76 -10.93 13.43
C PRO A 163 -4.64 -11.97 12.72
N ILE A 164 -5.78 -12.30 13.32
CA ILE A 164 -6.80 -13.12 12.65
C ILE A 164 -7.59 -12.32 11.62
N ILE A 165 -7.70 -11.01 11.84
CA ILE A 165 -8.41 -10.05 10.98
C ILE A 165 -7.59 -8.77 10.94
N HIS A 166 -7.41 -8.22 9.74
CA HIS A 166 -6.86 -6.88 9.54
C HIS A 166 -7.84 -6.05 8.73
N VAL A 167 -8.44 -5.04 9.36
CA VAL A 167 -9.38 -4.10 8.73
C VAL A 167 -8.71 -2.77 8.43
N PHE A 168 -9.02 -2.19 7.28
CA PHE A 168 -8.48 -0.91 6.85
C PHE A 168 -9.35 -0.20 5.79
N GLY A 169 -9.03 1.05 5.50
CA GLY A 169 -9.72 1.92 4.54
C GLY A 169 -8.81 2.39 3.41
N HIS A 170 -8.92 3.69 3.06
CA HIS A 170 -8.02 4.47 2.18
C HIS A 170 -8.02 4.08 0.70
N ALA A 171 -7.81 2.81 0.36
CA ALA A 171 -7.78 2.34 -1.03
C ALA A 171 -9.20 2.12 -1.58
N HIS A 172 -9.86 3.22 -1.96
CA HIS A 172 -11.27 3.26 -2.39
C HIS A 172 -11.65 2.25 -3.48
N LYS A 173 -10.72 1.94 -4.39
CA LYS A 173 -10.95 0.97 -5.47
C LYS A 173 -11.15 -0.44 -4.94
N CYS A 174 -10.58 -0.78 -3.79
CA CYS A 174 -10.66 -2.09 -3.18
C CYS A 174 -11.67 -2.16 -2.02
N GLY A 175 -12.36 -1.06 -1.69
CA GLY A 175 -13.42 -1.04 -0.68
C GLY A 175 -14.53 -2.06 -0.96
N GLY A 176 -14.93 -2.81 0.08
CA GLY A 176 -15.89 -3.92 -0.01
C GLY A 176 -15.27 -5.23 -0.48
N LEU A 177 -13.97 -5.46 -0.22
CA LEU A 177 -13.28 -6.73 -0.54
C LEU A 177 -12.69 -7.36 0.72
N THR A 178 -12.60 -8.69 0.67
CA THR A 178 -11.83 -9.50 1.62
C THR A 178 -10.82 -10.36 0.87
N LEU A 179 -9.59 -10.39 1.37
CA LEU A 179 -8.53 -11.28 0.90
C LEU A 179 -8.07 -12.19 2.05
N PRO A 180 -8.34 -13.50 2.00
CA PRO A 180 -7.69 -14.47 2.88
C PRO A 180 -6.26 -14.73 2.40
N LEU A 181 -5.27 -14.53 3.28
CA LEU A 181 -3.87 -14.83 2.98
C LEU A 181 -3.13 -15.21 4.27
N ASN A 182 -2.45 -16.36 4.27
CA ASN A 182 -1.60 -16.84 5.38
C ASN A 182 -2.26 -16.74 6.78
N LYS A 183 -3.51 -17.20 6.88
CA LYS A 183 -4.37 -17.20 8.09
C LYS A 183 -4.91 -15.84 8.55
N VAL A 184 -4.58 -14.76 7.85
CA VAL A 184 -5.13 -13.42 8.09
C VAL A 184 -6.28 -13.17 7.10
N LEU A 185 -7.36 -12.57 7.58
CA LEU A 185 -8.42 -12.02 6.74
C LEU A 185 -8.21 -10.51 6.59
N TYR A 186 -7.73 -10.08 5.44
CA TYR A 186 -7.55 -8.66 5.12
C TYR A 186 -8.84 -8.09 4.55
N ILE A 187 -9.35 -7.00 5.11
CA ILE A 187 -10.67 -6.45 4.77
C ILE A 187 -10.53 -4.96 4.53
N ASN A 188 -10.81 -4.53 3.30
CA ASN A 188 -10.86 -3.12 2.96
C ASN A 188 -12.32 -2.64 3.00
N THR A 189 -12.64 -1.74 3.92
CA THR A 189 -14.00 -1.22 4.13
C THR A 189 -14.20 0.21 3.60
N ALA A 190 -13.27 0.72 2.80
CA ALA A 190 -13.32 2.09 2.29
C ALA A 190 -14.64 2.40 1.56
N ARG A 191 -15.07 3.67 1.66
CA ARG A 191 -16.19 4.31 0.96
C ARG A 191 -17.57 4.10 1.56
N LEU A 192 -17.73 4.43 2.84
CA LEU A 192 -19.08 4.65 3.38
C LEU A 192 -19.75 5.88 2.75
N ASP A 193 -18.97 6.90 2.38
CA ASP A 193 -19.42 8.17 1.81
C ASP A 193 -19.95 8.11 0.36
N ARG A 194 -20.21 6.93 -0.21
CA ARG A 194 -20.57 6.84 -1.64
C ARG A 194 -22.03 7.20 -1.85
N PHE A 195 -22.29 8.14 -2.76
CA PHE A 195 -23.65 8.51 -3.20
C PHE A 195 -23.85 8.27 -4.69
N THR A 196 -25.09 7.99 -5.10
CA THR A 196 -25.51 8.04 -6.51
C THR A 196 -25.64 9.49 -6.98
N LYS A 197 -25.85 9.70 -8.28
CA LYS A 197 -26.09 11.04 -8.84
C LYS A 197 -27.37 11.68 -8.27
N GLU A 198 -28.33 10.86 -7.89
CA GLU A 198 -29.61 11.24 -7.29
C GLU A 198 -29.51 11.46 -5.77
N GLY A 199 -28.30 11.43 -5.19
CA GLY A 199 -28.07 11.68 -3.78
C GLY A 199 -28.40 10.52 -2.85
N LYS A 200 -28.60 9.30 -3.36
CA LYS A 200 -28.84 8.11 -2.51
C LYS A 200 -27.51 7.52 -2.04
N CYS A 201 -27.36 7.30 -0.73
CA CYS A 201 -26.18 6.64 -0.19
C CYS A 201 -26.13 5.17 -0.65
N ILE A 202 -24.98 4.74 -1.16
CA ILE A 202 -24.65 3.37 -1.58
C ILE A 202 -23.27 2.95 -1.04
N GLY A 203 -22.88 3.55 0.08
CA GLY A 203 -21.64 3.25 0.77
C GLY A 203 -21.59 1.82 1.25
N ASN A 204 -20.37 1.31 1.45
CA ASN A 204 -20.17 -0.03 2.01
C ASN A 204 -19.70 -0.01 3.45
N TYR A 205 -20.13 -1.02 4.19
CA TYR A 205 -19.62 -1.37 5.51
C TYR A 205 -19.54 -2.90 5.61
N VAL A 206 -18.83 -3.40 6.61
CA VAL A 206 -18.62 -4.84 6.79
C VAL A 206 -19.16 -5.26 8.14
N TYR A 207 -19.94 -6.33 8.16
CA TYR A 207 -20.38 -7.00 9.37
C TYR A 207 -19.60 -8.29 9.56
N ILE A 208 -18.96 -8.44 10.71
CA ILE A 208 -18.08 -9.57 11.03
C ILE A 208 -18.64 -10.29 12.24
N LYS A 209 -18.90 -11.58 12.10
CA LYS A 209 -19.25 -12.47 13.21
C LYS A 209 -18.07 -13.36 13.54
N ILE A 210 -17.59 -13.31 14.77
CA ILE A 210 -16.48 -14.12 15.28
C ILE A 210 -17.05 -15.09 16.33
N GLU A 211 -17.04 -16.37 15.98
CA GLU A 211 -17.45 -17.48 16.84
C GLU A 211 -16.36 -18.57 16.74
N ASP A 212 -16.78 -19.84 16.71
CA ASP A 212 -15.98 -20.94 16.18
C ASP A 212 -15.40 -20.67 14.79
N ARG A 213 -16.01 -19.81 13.98
CA ARG A 213 -15.52 -19.38 12.67
C ARG A 213 -15.73 -17.88 12.50
N ILE A 214 -14.92 -17.27 11.64
CA ILE A 214 -15.13 -15.88 11.20
C ILE A 214 -16.03 -15.90 9.97
N THR A 215 -17.16 -15.20 10.06
CA THR A 215 -18.06 -14.93 8.93
C THR A 215 -18.01 -13.44 8.60
N ILE A 216 -17.81 -13.11 7.33
CA ILE A 216 -17.72 -11.74 6.84
C ILE A 216 -18.87 -11.49 5.88
N SER A 217 -19.65 -10.44 6.14
CA SER A 217 -20.74 -9.99 5.28
C SER A 217 -20.46 -8.56 4.84
N HIS A 218 -20.24 -8.36 3.54
CA HIS A 218 -20.12 -7.04 2.95
C HIS A 218 -21.51 -6.48 2.66
N TYR A 219 -21.81 -5.33 3.23
CA TYR A 219 -23.05 -4.60 3.02
C TYR A 219 -22.83 -3.37 2.15
N TYR A 220 -23.85 -3.06 1.35
CA TYR A 220 -23.99 -1.80 0.65
C TYR A 220 -25.31 -1.19 1.09
N ILE A 221 -25.27 0.06 1.56
CA ILE A 221 -26.48 0.81 1.92
C ILE A 221 -27.39 0.89 0.69
N ASN A 222 -28.70 0.66 0.86
CA ASN A 222 -29.67 0.56 -0.25
C ASN A 222 -29.35 -0.55 -1.29
N GLY A 223 -28.40 -1.44 -1.00
CA GLY A 223 -28.08 -2.60 -1.82
C GLY A 223 -29.09 -3.73 -1.62
N TYR A 224 -29.28 -4.54 -2.65
CA TYR A 224 -30.11 -5.73 -2.60
C TYR A 224 -29.42 -6.93 -3.26
N LYS A 225 -29.87 -8.13 -2.93
CA LYS A 225 -29.29 -9.37 -3.45
C LYS A 225 -29.58 -9.50 -4.94
N LYS A 226 -28.54 -9.79 -5.72
CA LYS A 226 -28.62 -10.10 -7.15
C LYS A 226 -27.60 -11.15 -7.55
N ALA A 227 -27.89 -11.92 -8.58
CA ALA A 227 -26.92 -12.78 -9.23
C ALA A 227 -25.91 -11.94 -10.02
N CYS A 228 -24.61 -12.18 -9.80
CA CYS A 228 -23.55 -11.56 -10.59
C CYS A 228 -23.53 -12.12 -12.03
N SER A 229 -23.51 -11.25 -13.03
CA SER A 229 -23.48 -11.66 -14.45
C SER A 229 -22.19 -12.37 -14.88
N ARG A 230 -21.10 -12.30 -14.09
CA ARG A 230 -19.82 -12.97 -14.40
C ARG A 230 -19.65 -14.33 -13.71
N CYS A 231 -20.03 -14.46 -12.45
CA CYS A 231 -19.82 -15.69 -11.68
C CYS A 231 -21.10 -16.41 -11.25
N GLY A 232 -22.28 -15.84 -11.52
CA GLY A 232 -23.58 -16.39 -11.17
C GLY A 232 -23.94 -16.34 -9.68
N LYS A 233 -22.98 -16.05 -8.78
CA LYS A 233 -23.22 -15.98 -7.35
C LYS A 233 -24.21 -14.87 -6.99
N GLU A 234 -25.17 -15.19 -6.12
CA GLU A 234 -26.04 -14.19 -5.51
C GLU A 234 -25.27 -13.45 -4.41
N VAL A 235 -25.14 -12.13 -4.56
CA VAL A 235 -24.46 -11.27 -3.59
C VAL A 235 -25.23 -9.96 -3.40
N LEU A 236 -25.02 -9.31 -2.26
CA LEU A 236 -25.52 -7.97 -2.00
C LEU A 236 -24.70 -6.97 -2.82
N MET A 237 -25.35 -6.16 -3.65
CA MET A 237 -24.66 -5.16 -4.47
C MET A 237 -25.51 -3.88 -4.65
N PRO A 238 -24.88 -2.74 -4.98
CA PRO A 238 -25.61 -1.52 -5.31
C PRO A 238 -26.61 -1.72 -6.46
N PRO A 239 -27.72 -0.96 -6.50
CA PRO A 239 -28.76 -1.10 -7.52
C PRO A 239 -28.28 -1.03 -8.96
N SER A 240 -27.25 -0.22 -9.25
CA SER A 240 -26.71 -0.03 -10.59
C SER A 240 -25.68 -1.09 -11.01
N TRP A 241 -25.27 -1.98 -10.10
CA TRP A 241 -24.26 -3.00 -10.38
C TRP A 241 -24.92 -4.28 -10.89
N ASN A 242 -24.26 -4.91 -11.87
CA ASN A 242 -24.58 -6.25 -12.40
C ASN A 242 -23.42 -7.24 -12.20
N VAL A 243 -22.24 -6.75 -11.81
CA VAL A 243 -21.04 -7.54 -11.54
C VAL A 243 -20.64 -7.34 -10.09
N CYS A 244 -20.36 -8.42 -9.35
CA CYS A 244 -19.95 -8.32 -7.95
C CYS A 244 -18.55 -7.70 -7.83
N LYS A 245 -18.27 -7.14 -6.63
CA LYS A 245 -17.00 -6.47 -6.35
C LYS A 245 -15.79 -7.37 -6.57
N GLU A 246 -15.87 -8.63 -6.15
CA GLU A 246 -14.82 -9.63 -6.37
C GLU A 246 -14.52 -9.85 -7.85
N CYS A 247 -15.55 -9.96 -8.71
CA CYS A 247 -15.36 -10.15 -10.14
C CYS A 247 -14.87 -8.89 -10.86
N MET A 248 -15.16 -7.70 -10.33
CA MET A 248 -14.60 -6.44 -10.84
C MET A 248 -13.10 -6.32 -10.50
N MET A 249 -12.67 -6.89 -9.38
CA MET A 249 -11.32 -6.74 -8.82
C MET A 249 -10.58 -8.08 -8.72
N LYS A 250 -10.84 -9.03 -9.64
CA LYS A 250 -10.31 -10.39 -9.58
C LYS A 250 -8.78 -10.43 -9.44
N ASP A 251 -8.08 -9.52 -10.11
CA ASP A 251 -6.61 -9.44 -10.07
C ASP A 251 -6.07 -9.09 -8.67
N GLU A 252 -6.85 -8.39 -7.84
CA GLU A 252 -6.49 -8.06 -6.44
C GLU A 252 -6.61 -9.28 -5.52
N LEU A 253 -7.40 -10.28 -5.91
CA LEU A 253 -7.69 -11.48 -5.12
C LEU A 253 -6.80 -12.67 -5.49
N HIS A 254 -5.94 -12.52 -6.52
CA HIS A 254 -4.99 -13.56 -6.92
C HIS A 254 -3.89 -13.74 -5.87
N THR A 255 -3.72 -15.00 -5.42
CA THR A 255 -2.71 -15.41 -4.45
C THR A 255 -1.90 -16.61 -4.96
N GLU A 256 -0.65 -16.70 -4.54
CA GLU A 256 0.28 -17.81 -4.78
C GLU A 256 0.89 -18.23 -3.44
N ASN A 257 1.21 -19.51 -3.28
CA ASN A 257 2.01 -19.93 -2.13
C ASN A 257 3.48 -19.52 -2.34
N LEU A 258 3.95 -18.61 -1.50
CA LEU A 258 5.34 -18.12 -1.51
C LEU A 258 6.13 -18.58 -0.28
N MET A 259 5.55 -19.37 0.64
CA MET A 259 6.22 -19.70 1.91
C MET A 259 7.49 -20.54 1.73
N ASP A 260 7.60 -21.30 0.64
CA ASP A 260 8.80 -22.07 0.32
C ASP A 260 9.90 -21.22 -0.34
N LYS A 261 9.59 -19.96 -0.69
CA LYS A 261 10.57 -19.03 -1.24
C LYS A 261 11.22 -18.27 -0.10
N SER A 262 12.54 -18.26 -0.02
CA SER A 262 13.26 -17.37 0.89
C SER A 262 13.63 -16.09 0.14
N ILE A 263 13.30 -14.91 0.68
CA ILE A 263 13.99 -13.68 0.29
C ILE A 263 15.37 -13.76 0.93
N LYS A 264 16.39 -14.05 0.11
CA LYS A 264 17.79 -14.03 0.53
C LYS A 264 18.30 -12.58 0.62
N GLU A 265 19.44 -12.39 1.28
CA GLU A 265 20.12 -11.10 1.39
C GLU A 265 20.48 -10.54 0.00
N PHE A 266 20.27 -9.24 -0.21
CA PHE A 266 20.82 -8.53 -1.37
C PHE A 266 21.97 -7.64 -0.92
N SER A 267 22.98 -7.46 -1.77
CA SER A 267 24.11 -6.58 -1.47
C SER A 267 24.05 -5.33 -2.34
N ILE A 268 24.38 -4.19 -1.76
CA ILE A 268 24.46 -2.91 -2.47
C ILE A 268 25.92 -2.48 -2.55
N LYS A 269 26.42 -2.20 -3.75
CA LYS A 269 27.76 -1.64 -3.94
C LYS A 269 27.64 -0.26 -4.57
N VAL A 270 28.27 0.73 -3.95
CA VAL A 270 28.30 2.11 -4.44
C VAL A 270 29.69 2.39 -4.98
N HIS A 271 29.77 2.64 -6.27
CA HIS A 271 31.00 2.97 -7.00
C HIS A 271 31.03 4.48 -7.25
N TYR A 272 31.92 5.14 -6.54
CA TYR A 272 32.32 6.52 -6.81
C TYR A 272 33.43 6.54 -7.87
N SER A 273 33.82 7.73 -8.35
CA SER A 273 34.89 7.88 -9.35
C SER A 273 36.20 7.21 -8.92
N ASP A 274 36.54 7.29 -7.63
CA ASP A 274 37.85 6.87 -7.11
C ASP A 274 37.75 5.86 -5.95
N ASP A 275 36.54 5.48 -5.52
CA ASP A 275 36.32 4.62 -4.35
C ASP A 275 35.10 3.70 -4.53
N VAL A 276 35.08 2.60 -3.79
CA VAL A 276 33.96 1.65 -3.75
C VAL A 276 33.54 1.43 -2.29
N THR A 277 32.32 1.86 -1.97
CA THR A 277 31.68 1.54 -0.69
C THR A 277 30.77 0.34 -0.85
N GLU A 278 31.02 -0.73 -0.10
CA GLU A 278 30.13 -1.90 -0.05
C GLU A 278 29.22 -1.82 1.18
N LEU A 279 27.92 -1.97 0.94
CA LEU A 279 26.87 -1.99 1.95
C LEU A 279 26.13 -3.33 1.86
N SER A 280 26.12 -4.09 2.95
CA SER A 280 25.26 -5.26 3.07
C SER A 280 23.96 -4.84 3.75
N GLU A 281 22.84 -5.05 3.07
CA GLU A 281 21.52 -4.76 3.62
C GLU A 281 20.71 -6.05 3.71
N LYS A 282 20.15 -6.29 4.90
CA LYS A 282 19.27 -7.44 5.15
C LYS A 282 17.85 -6.91 5.24
N PRO A 283 17.07 -6.95 4.15
CA PRO A 283 15.73 -6.40 4.17
C PRO A 283 14.84 -7.23 5.10
N ASP A 284 14.27 -6.61 6.11
CA ASP A 284 13.30 -7.24 7.01
C ASP A 284 11.91 -7.29 6.33
N ILE A 285 11.74 -8.26 5.43
CA ILE A 285 10.53 -8.45 4.60
C ILE A 285 9.84 -9.75 4.99
N SER A 286 8.63 -9.63 5.52
CA SER A 286 7.77 -10.78 5.75
C SER A 286 7.02 -11.18 4.47
N LEU A 287 7.34 -12.36 3.96
CA LEU A 287 6.60 -13.01 2.88
C LEU A 287 5.18 -13.44 3.27
N ARG A 288 4.85 -13.50 4.57
CA ARG A 288 3.48 -13.82 5.02
C ARG A 288 2.46 -12.78 4.56
N THR A 289 2.92 -11.57 4.25
CA THR A 289 2.08 -10.46 3.78
C THR A 289 2.19 -10.21 2.27
N ILE A 290 2.85 -11.11 1.52
CA ILE A 290 3.04 -10.98 0.08
C ILE A 290 2.16 -12.00 -0.64
N ARG A 291 1.23 -11.51 -1.45
CA ARG A 291 0.21 -12.37 -2.08
C ARG A 291 0.67 -13.12 -3.32
N ASN A 292 1.63 -12.61 -4.10
CA ASN A 292 2.14 -13.27 -5.29
C ASN A 292 3.51 -12.73 -5.73
N GLN A 293 4.13 -13.36 -6.73
CA GLN A 293 5.47 -12.98 -7.21
C GLN A 293 5.57 -11.56 -7.78
N THR A 294 4.50 -11.07 -8.41
CA THR A 294 4.47 -9.71 -8.96
C THR A 294 4.58 -8.70 -7.82
N ILE A 295 3.75 -8.84 -6.78
CA ILE A 295 3.80 -7.99 -5.59
C ILE A 295 5.14 -8.11 -4.87
N MET A 296 5.73 -9.32 -4.79
CA MET A 296 7.06 -9.51 -4.20
C MET A 296 8.13 -8.68 -4.92
N ARG A 297 8.12 -8.71 -6.26
CA ARG A 297 9.06 -7.95 -7.09
C ARG A 297 8.86 -6.44 -6.89
N GLU A 298 7.62 -5.98 -6.94
CA GLU A 298 7.28 -4.56 -6.79
C GLU A 298 7.65 -4.05 -5.39
N TYR A 299 7.36 -4.83 -4.35
CA TYR A 299 7.77 -4.53 -2.97
C TYR A 299 9.28 -4.39 -2.86
N LEU A 300 10.04 -5.37 -3.36
CA LEU A 300 11.51 -5.33 -3.30
C LEU A 300 12.08 -4.11 -4.03
N GLU A 301 11.56 -3.83 -5.22
CA GLU A 301 11.98 -2.67 -6.01
C GLU A 301 11.71 -1.36 -5.30
N ASP A 302 10.51 -1.18 -4.74
CA ASP A 302 10.17 0.04 -3.99
C ASP A 302 10.97 0.17 -2.70
N TYR A 303 11.24 -0.93 -1.99
CA TYR A 303 12.06 -0.96 -0.79
C TYR A 303 13.50 -0.51 -1.10
N ILE A 304 14.08 -1.03 -2.18
CA ILE A 304 15.43 -0.65 -2.62
C ILE A 304 15.46 0.83 -3.04
N LYS A 305 14.43 1.32 -3.72
CA LYS A 305 14.35 2.74 -4.11
C LYS A 305 14.28 3.66 -2.89
N GLU A 306 13.48 3.29 -1.89
CA GLU A 306 13.42 4.00 -0.61
C GLU A 306 14.78 3.97 0.10
N PHE A 307 15.42 2.80 0.18
CA PHE A 307 16.76 2.67 0.76
C PHE A 307 17.79 3.56 0.05
N VAL A 308 17.86 3.52 -1.29
CA VAL A 308 18.78 4.36 -2.08
C VAL A 308 18.46 5.83 -1.89
N TYR A 309 17.18 6.21 -1.84
CA TYR A 309 16.77 7.57 -1.55
C TYR A 309 17.29 8.05 -0.20
N GLU A 310 17.07 7.29 0.87
CA GLU A 310 17.55 7.62 2.22
C GLU A 310 19.08 7.62 2.31
N LEU A 311 19.75 6.70 1.64
CA LEU A 311 21.22 6.66 1.54
C LEU A 311 21.76 7.96 0.94
N LEU A 312 21.18 8.41 -0.18
CA LEU A 312 21.62 9.64 -0.85
C LEU A 312 21.21 10.89 -0.08
N LYS A 313 20.05 10.88 0.61
CA LYS A 313 19.57 11.97 1.47
C LYS A 313 20.48 12.27 2.67
N LYS A 314 21.28 11.30 3.12
CA LYS A 314 22.33 11.53 4.14
C LYS A 314 23.44 12.45 3.65
N ARG A 315 23.68 12.50 2.34
CA ARG A 315 24.75 13.29 1.71
C ARG A 315 24.23 14.54 0.99
N HIS A 316 23.00 14.48 0.49
CA HIS A 316 22.44 15.48 -0.41
C HIS A 316 21.10 16.01 0.10
N LYS A 317 20.85 17.31 -0.06
CA LYS A 317 19.59 17.93 0.34
C LYS A 317 18.42 17.47 -0.53
N TYR A 318 18.60 17.36 -1.84
CA TYR A 318 17.57 16.88 -2.77
C TYR A 318 18.04 15.63 -3.50
N VAL A 319 17.10 14.71 -3.70
CA VAL A 319 17.30 13.47 -4.45
C VAL A 319 16.07 13.27 -5.34
N ILE A 320 16.29 13.09 -6.64
CA ILE A 320 15.23 12.99 -7.64
C ILE A 320 15.49 11.76 -8.51
N PHE A 321 14.50 10.87 -8.57
CA PHE A 321 14.50 9.77 -9.53
C PHE A 321 13.97 10.28 -10.87
N ILE A 322 14.78 10.19 -11.91
CA ILE A 322 14.45 10.64 -13.26
C ILE A 322 13.50 9.62 -13.91
N PRO A 323 12.29 10.03 -14.33
CA PRO A 323 11.38 9.15 -15.06
C PRO A 323 12.02 8.63 -16.35
N ARG A 324 11.62 7.43 -16.80
CA ARG A 324 12.18 6.80 -18.02
C ARG A 324 12.11 7.70 -19.26
N GLU A 325 11.00 8.40 -19.45
CA GLU A 325 10.83 9.34 -20.56
C GLU A 325 11.80 10.54 -20.49
N GLY A 326 12.31 10.88 -19.30
CA GLY A 326 13.30 11.95 -19.13
C GLY A 326 14.74 11.50 -19.39
N ILE A 327 15.03 10.21 -19.41
CA ILE A 327 16.40 9.67 -19.59
C ILE A 327 17.12 10.28 -20.82
N PRO A 328 16.50 10.39 -22.02
CA PRO A 328 17.17 10.96 -23.19
C PRO A 328 17.67 12.39 -23.02
N SER A 329 17.07 13.18 -22.13
CA SER A 329 17.50 14.55 -21.84
C SER A 329 18.78 14.61 -21.01
N PHE A 330 19.05 13.56 -20.21
CA PHE A 330 20.24 13.46 -19.36
C PHE A 330 21.35 12.62 -20.00
N ILE A 331 20.97 11.61 -20.78
CA ILE A 331 21.87 10.70 -21.47
C ILE A 331 21.38 10.61 -22.93
N PRO A 332 21.75 11.56 -23.80
CA PRO A 332 21.30 11.56 -25.18
C PRO A 332 21.92 10.40 -25.97
N CYS A 333 21.12 9.78 -26.81
CA CYS A 333 21.60 8.77 -27.76
C CYS A 333 22.40 9.45 -28.88
N PRO A 334 23.67 9.09 -29.12
CA PRO A 334 24.49 9.73 -30.16
C PRO A 334 24.03 9.41 -31.59
N ALA A 335 23.21 8.38 -31.77
CA ALA A 335 22.69 7.98 -33.08
C ALA A 335 21.35 8.67 -33.44
N ILE A 336 20.75 9.43 -32.52
CA ILE A 336 19.46 10.09 -32.72
C ILE A 336 19.69 11.60 -32.72
N LYS A 337 19.46 12.24 -33.87
CA LYS A 337 19.66 13.69 -34.04
C LYS A 337 18.55 14.53 -33.40
N GLU A 338 17.31 14.03 -33.38
CA GLU A 338 16.16 14.72 -32.80
C GLU A 338 15.33 13.76 -31.93
N GLN A 339 15.06 14.16 -30.69
CA GLN A 339 14.30 13.38 -29.72
C GLN A 339 12.80 13.73 -29.79
N ALA A 340 12.15 13.38 -30.90
CA ALA A 340 10.72 13.61 -31.09
C ALA A 340 9.84 12.39 -30.78
N GLU A 341 10.43 11.24 -30.46
CA GLU A 341 9.71 9.97 -30.30
C GLU A 341 9.64 9.51 -28.83
N PRO A 342 8.56 8.82 -28.43
CA PRO A 342 8.46 8.20 -27.11
C PRO A 342 9.65 7.29 -26.81
N PHE A 343 10.10 7.25 -25.55
CA PHE A 343 11.32 6.54 -25.17
C PHE A 343 11.30 5.05 -25.52
N VAL A 344 10.14 4.41 -25.42
CA VAL A 344 9.95 3.00 -25.81
C VAL A 344 10.29 2.74 -27.29
N VAL A 345 9.98 3.67 -28.19
CA VAL A 345 10.28 3.57 -29.62
C VAL A 345 11.79 3.65 -29.85
N GLN A 346 12.45 4.57 -29.13
CA GLN A 346 13.91 4.70 -29.16
C GLN A 346 14.61 3.41 -28.70
N LEU A 347 14.09 2.75 -27.67
CA LEU A 347 14.63 1.46 -27.19
C LEU A 347 14.51 0.35 -28.24
N PHE A 348 13.39 0.28 -28.98
CA PHE A 348 13.25 -0.69 -30.07
C PHE A 348 14.26 -0.45 -31.20
N LYS A 349 14.53 0.81 -31.54
CA LYS A 349 15.59 1.17 -32.51
C LYS A 349 16.97 0.78 -31.98
N CYS A 350 17.26 1.08 -30.71
CA CYS A 350 18.54 0.73 -30.09
C CYS A 350 18.80 -0.79 -30.08
N ARG A 351 17.76 -1.60 -29.90
CA ARG A 351 17.86 -3.07 -29.95
C ARG A 351 18.35 -3.58 -31.31
N LYS A 352 17.98 -2.90 -32.41
CA LYS A 352 18.40 -3.24 -33.79
C LYS A 352 19.70 -2.55 -34.21
N CYS A 353 20.13 -1.51 -33.49
CA CYS A 353 21.33 -0.74 -33.79
C CYS A 353 22.60 -1.52 -33.47
N LYS A 354 23.61 -1.47 -34.36
CA LYS A 354 24.94 -2.06 -34.13
C LYS A 354 25.73 -1.37 -32.99
N GLY A 355 25.30 -0.17 -32.61
CA GLY A 355 25.98 0.65 -31.60
C GLY A 355 27.08 1.51 -32.23
N ILE A 356 27.61 2.43 -31.43
CA ILE A 356 28.79 3.23 -31.78
C ILE A 356 29.92 2.77 -30.86
N GLU A 357 31.05 2.39 -31.45
CA GLU A 357 32.21 1.94 -30.70
C GLU A 357 32.70 3.04 -29.75
N ASN A 358 33.18 2.62 -28.57
CA ASN A 358 33.71 3.50 -27.53
C ASN A 358 32.78 4.61 -27.02
N SER A 359 31.47 4.52 -27.28
CA SER A 359 30.47 5.48 -26.80
C SER A 359 29.88 5.08 -25.43
N PRO A 360 30.17 5.81 -24.34
CA PRO A 360 29.58 5.55 -23.02
C PRO A 360 28.04 5.57 -23.02
N SER A 361 27.44 6.53 -23.71
CA SER A 361 25.99 6.61 -23.85
C SER A 361 25.44 5.36 -24.53
N CYS A 362 26.11 4.83 -25.56
CA CYS A 362 25.71 3.59 -26.19
C CYS A 362 25.78 2.40 -25.21
N THR A 363 26.84 2.33 -24.39
CA THR A 363 26.96 1.35 -23.31
C THR A 363 25.76 1.43 -22.36
N PHE A 364 25.38 2.63 -21.91
CA PHE A 364 24.19 2.83 -21.06
C PHE A 364 22.93 2.24 -21.66
N TYR A 365 22.60 2.57 -22.91
CA TYR A 365 21.40 2.04 -23.56
C TYR A 365 21.46 0.52 -23.76
N LYS A 366 22.63 -0.06 -24.06
CA LYS A 366 22.80 -1.52 -24.18
C LYS A 366 22.64 -2.23 -22.84
N VAL A 367 23.05 -1.60 -21.74
CA VAL A 367 22.81 -2.11 -20.38
C VAL A 367 21.34 -1.99 -20.02
N LEU A 368 20.68 -0.86 -20.31
CA LEU A 368 19.26 -0.62 -20.06
C LEU A 368 18.34 -1.65 -20.77
N LEU A 369 18.76 -2.17 -21.92
CA LEU A 369 18.04 -3.24 -22.63
C LEU A 369 18.15 -4.62 -21.96
N LYS A 370 19.15 -4.83 -21.09
CA LYS A 370 19.45 -6.12 -20.44
C LYS A 370 19.12 -6.12 -18.94
N HIS A 371 19.28 -4.97 -18.30
CA HIS A 371 19.14 -4.76 -16.88
C HIS A 371 18.12 -3.66 -16.61
N LYS A 372 17.42 -3.76 -15.48
CA LYS A 372 16.64 -2.62 -14.99
C LYS A 372 17.60 -1.57 -14.46
N LEU A 373 17.49 -0.36 -14.98
CA LEU A 373 18.23 0.80 -14.49
C LEU A 373 17.25 1.86 -13.99
N GLU A 374 17.67 2.61 -12.99
CA GLU A 374 17.04 3.86 -12.55
C GLU A 374 18.11 4.95 -12.57
N LEU A 375 17.76 6.12 -13.08
CA LEU A 375 18.63 7.28 -13.11
C LEU A 375 18.24 8.21 -11.96
N VAL A 376 19.19 8.60 -11.13
CA VAL A 376 18.96 9.44 -9.96
C VAL A 376 19.89 10.63 -10.01
N TRP A 377 19.37 11.81 -9.66
CA TRP A 377 20.15 13.03 -9.50
C TRP A 377 20.02 13.50 -8.05
N ALA A 378 21.15 13.81 -7.43
CA ALA A 378 21.21 14.33 -6.08
C ALA A 378 22.01 15.64 -6.07
N PHE A 379 21.56 16.65 -5.33
CA PHE A 379 22.17 17.97 -5.33
C PHE A 379 21.88 18.77 -4.05
N ASP A 380 22.73 19.77 -3.81
CA ASP A 380 22.65 20.71 -2.69
C ASP A 380 22.42 22.15 -3.16
N ASP A 381 21.66 22.93 -2.37
CA ASP A 381 21.35 24.34 -2.68
C ASP A 381 22.57 25.27 -2.70
N GLN A 382 23.61 24.95 -1.90
CA GLN A 382 24.62 25.95 -1.53
C GLN A 382 25.99 25.77 -2.22
N HIS A 383 26.26 24.64 -2.87
CA HIS A 383 27.62 24.34 -3.37
C HIS A 383 27.68 23.84 -4.82
N GLY A 384 26.57 23.82 -5.55
CA GLY A 384 26.56 23.45 -6.98
C GLY A 384 27.03 22.02 -7.30
N LYS A 385 27.24 21.17 -6.29
CA LYS A 385 27.62 19.76 -6.47
C LYS A 385 26.35 18.97 -6.75
N ALA A 386 26.01 18.86 -8.03
CA ALA A 386 25.06 17.89 -8.51
C ALA A 386 25.81 16.59 -8.84
N GLU A 387 25.30 15.47 -8.35
CA GLU A 387 25.85 14.14 -8.60
C GLU A 387 24.80 13.28 -9.30
N GLY A 388 25.19 12.71 -10.44
CA GLY A 388 24.41 11.73 -11.16
C GLY A 388 24.69 10.32 -10.64
N TYR A 389 23.66 9.51 -10.50
CA TYR A 389 23.74 8.12 -10.09
C TYR A 389 22.96 7.22 -11.06
N ILE A 390 23.57 6.11 -11.48
CA ILE A 390 22.90 5.03 -12.21
C ILE A 390 22.75 3.85 -11.27
N VAL A 391 21.50 3.55 -10.90
CA VAL A 391 21.16 2.37 -10.08
C VAL A 391 20.93 1.19 -11.00
N VAL A 392 21.76 0.15 -10.85
CA VAL A 392 21.74 -1.05 -11.68
C VAL A 392 21.18 -2.23 -10.88
N PHE A 393 20.05 -2.76 -11.32
CA PHE A 393 19.43 -3.93 -10.72
C PHE A 393 19.89 -5.19 -11.47
N ARG A 394 20.62 -6.08 -10.79
CA ARG A 394 21.17 -7.30 -11.42
C ARG A 394 21.14 -8.52 -10.52
N LYS A 395 21.20 -9.70 -11.12
CA LYS A 395 21.34 -10.98 -10.39
C LYS A 395 22.80 -11.21 -10.02
N SER A 396 23.06 -11.89 -8.90
CA SER A 396 24.43 -12.26 -8.48
C SER A 396 25.20 -13.05 -9.55
N THR A 397 24.50 -13.86 -10.35
CA THR A 397 25.09 -14.64 -11.47
C THR A 397 25.43 -13.81 -12.70
N SER A 398 24.85 -12.62 -12.84
CA SER A 398 25.14 -11.76 -13.99
C SER A 398 26.44 -11.00 -13.75
N LYS A 399 27.44 -11.24 -14.60
CA LYS A 399 28.71 -10.51 -14.58
C LYS A 399 28.47 -9.07 -15.03
N PHE A 400 28.74 -8.11 -14.15
CA PHE A 400 28.77 -6.69 -14.50
C PHE A 400 30.22 -6.29 -14.71
N SER A 401 30.57 -5.90 -15.94
CA SER A 401 31.96 -5.63 -16.33
C SER A 401 32.44 -4.32 -15.72
N LYS A 402 33.69 -4.28 -15.23
CA LYS A 402 34.35 -3.03 -14.81
C LYS A 402 34.32 -1.96 -15.91
N ASN A 403 34.35 -2.35 -17.18
CA ASN A 403 34.27 -1.41 -18.30
C ASN A 403 32.94 -0.64 -18.33
N ILE A 404 31.83 -1.26 -17.88
CA ILE A 404 30.53 -0.58 -17.82
C ILE A 404 30.54 0.51 -16.75
N ILE A 405 31.09 0.19 -15.57
CA ILE A 405 31.24 1.15 -14.47
C ILE A 405 32.12 2.32 -14.91
N ASN A 406 33.24 2.01 -15.59
CA ASN A 406 34.13 3.04 -16.13
C ASN A 406 33.41 3.91 -17.17
N ASP A 407 32.61 3.33 -18.05
CA ASP A 407 31.80 4.09 -19.02
C ASP A 407 30.81 5.03 -18.33
N PHE A 408 30.14 4.57 -17.27
CA PHE A 408 29.23 5.42 -16.49
C PHE A 408 29.98 6.55 -15.79
N SER A 409 31.15 6.28 -15.22
CA SER A 409 32.01 7.30 -14.63
C SER A 409 32.51 8.31 -15.68
N ARG A 410 32.87 7.88 -16.90
CA ARG A 410 33.21 8.78 -18.02
C ARG A 410 32.06 9.70 -18.43
N MET A 411 30.82 9.31 -18.16
CA MET A 411 29.63 10.15 -18.36
C MET A 411 29.34 11.09 -17.19
N GLY A 412 30.14 11.05 -16.11
CA GLY A 412 29.93 11.81 -14.88
C GLY A 412 28.91 11.19 -13.93
N TYR A 413 28.63 9.88 -14.05
CA TYR A 413 27.69 9.17 -13.18
C TYR A 413 28.40 8.19 -12.25
N ASN A 414 28.04 8.26 -10.97
CA ASN A 414 28.33 7.21 -9.99
C ASN A 414 27.43 6.00 -10.26
N THR A 415 27.87 4.79 -9.86
CA THR A 415 27.09 3.56 -10.07
C THR A 415 26.66 2.97 -8.73
N ILE A 416 25.38 2.63 -8.59
CA ILE A 416 24.86 1.87 -7.45
C ILE A 416 24.44 0.50 -7.96
N GLU A 417 25.21 -0.54 -7.66
CA GLU A 417 24.85 -1.91 -7.99
C GLU A 417 23.95 -2.50 -6.90
N VAL A 418 22.74 -2.88 -7.28
CA VAL A 418 21.81 -3.65 -6.45
C VAL A 418 21.86 -5.10 -6.92
N ILE A 419 22.46 -5.96 -6.11
CA ILE A 419 22.74 -7.34 -6.45
C ILE A 419 21.73 -8.24 -5.75
N PHE A 420 20.75 -8.72 -6.52
CA PHE A 420 19.79 -9.69 -6.03
C PHE A 420 20.44 -11.06 -5.85
N PRO A 421 20.08 -11.79 -4.79
CA PRO A 421 20.50 -13.18 -4.62
C PRO A 421 19.90 -14.08 -5.72
N GLN A 422 20.44 -15.30 -5.84
CA GLN A 422 19.76 -16.35 -6.60
C GLN A 422 18.46 -16.69 -5.87
N LEU A 423 17.33 -16.21 -6.42
CA LEU A 423 15.99 -16.66 -6.06
C LEU A 423 15.84 -18.15 -6.33
#